data_AF-A0A7V3AAC3-F1
#
_entry.id   AF-A0A7V3AAC3-F1
#
_cell.length_a   1.000
_cell.length_b   1.000
_cell.length_c   1.000
_cell.angle_alpha   90.00
_cell.angle_beta   90.00
_cell.angle_gamma   90.00
#
_symmetry.space_group_name_H-M   'P 1'
#
loop_
_entity.id
_entity.type
_entity.pdbx_description
1 polymer ?
#
loop_
_entity_poly.entity_id
_entity_poly.type
_entity_poly.pdbx_seq_one_letter_code
_entity_poly.pdbx_strand_id
1 'polypeptide(L)'
;MKTVLILAVILGGMAMAHERSHLVILGSSTPEGVGASSKATSWVGLYTQYAEKLVPPCRVTNLARGGYEPERLLPSGDPKRNVVRALELKADRILVNLPLGIGARAHRPAESFLGPYRELKRLAEAGGAEIWFTTSMPKDSVDDEARALLKEYRARILSEFAPRVVDFWSPVATEDGRIRPECNADGTHLNDRGHRLLFETARTARLFGEPALFDGAKVLFVGNSLTFSAGGIDVALQKLAASGGMRIEVRRQAVGGMHLKQHATRAETLAAIADASNDLVVMQDYSAGPVQDPDAFREAGRSLVAAVRASGAAPILYMTWTYKEDFRGIRVADRAMTAALDRAYTTLGRELGVTVVPVGLAFQRALDETRIGLYADTHHPNPAGAYLVACTFYAALAERTPVGLAWRGESGCRATTASGGLVKRPSGSGVRDHRRHARFQVLDGVPTGSTGRRRRTHKTPAPPPPAPLLGQTPNGGTSLLGGWGGGAGGGGCRWVATEFPFSQVGCLGI
;
A
#
# COMPACT_ATOMS: atom_id res chain seq x y z
N MET A 1 -0.44 -3.66 -36.08
CA MET A 1 -0.94 -3.50 -34.70
C MET A 1 0.24 -3.39 -33.74
N LYS A 2 0.27 -2.40 -32.84
CA LYS A 2 1.38 -2.22 -31.87
C LYS A 2 0.99 -2.80 -30.51
N THR A 3 1.43 -4.02 -30.23
CA THR A 3 1.38 -4.62 -28.88
C THR A 3 2.51 -4.01 -28.04
N VAL A 4 2.21 -3.35 -26.93
CA VAL A 4 3.23 -2.65 -26.11
C VAL A 4 3.01 -2.88 -24.61
N LEU A 5 4.14 -3.08 -23.92
CA LEU A 5 4.31 -3.32 -22.48
C LEU A 5 3.72 -2.21 -21.62
N ILE A 6 2.97 -2.59 -20.56
CA ILE A 6 2.42 -1.65 -19.56
C ILE A 6 2.72 -2.09 -18.10
N LEU A 7 3.18 -3.33 -17.83
CA LEU A 7 3.46 -3.74 -16.44
C LEU A 7 4.90 -3.43 -15.95
N ALA A 8 5.91 -3.38 -16.83
CA ALA A 8 7.28 -2.95 -16.44
C ALA A 8 7.26 -1.58 -15.73
N VAL A 9 6.45 -0.72 -16.32
CA VAL A 9 6.03 0.62 -15.92
C VAL A 9 5.32 0.69 -14.55
N ILE A 10 4.79 -0.40 -14.01
CA ILE A 10 4.24 -0.44 -12.64
C ILE A 10 5.32 -0.92 -11.64
N LEU A 11 6.45 -1.48 -12.10
CA LEU A 11 7.43 -2.19 -11.27
C LEU A 11 8.84 -1.57 -11.14
N GLY A 12 9.28 -0.61 -12.00
CA GLY A 12 10.53 0.17 -11.84
C GLY A 12 10.62 1.05 -10.56
N GLY A 13 10.79 2.38 -10.65
CA GLY A 13 10.66 3.27 -9.47
C GLY A 13 9.25 3.40 -8.84
N MET A 14 8.83 2.51 -7.92
CA MET A 14 7.69 2.68 -6.98
C MET A 14 8.30 2.68 -5.58
N ALA A 15 9.11 3.71 -5.30
CA ALA A 15 10.01 3.68 -4.17
C ALA A 15 10.47 5.06 -3.70
N MET A 16 9.54 5.92 -3.27
CA MET A 16 9.76 6.71 -2.05
C MET A 16 8.90 6.15 -0.91
N ALA A 17 9.08 4.84 -0.69
CA ALA A 17 8.64 4.08 0.47
C ALA A 17 7.33 4.54 1.14
N HIS A 18 6.23 3.83 0.92
CA HIS A 18 5.78 3.10 2.11
C HIS A 18 6.91 2.12 2.42
N GLU A 19 7.48 2.11 3.64
CA GLU A 19 8.39 1.00 3.99
C GLU A 19 7.60 -0.28 3.69
N ARG A 20 8.19 -1.20 2.90
CA ARG A 20 7.47 -2.35 2.35
C ARG A 20 6.84 -3.11 3.51
N SER A 21 5.51 -3.07 3.64
CA SER A 21 4.85 -3.56 4.85
C SER A 21 5.34 -4.96 5.19
N HIS A 22 5.91 -5.07 6.38
CA HIS A 22 6.78 -6.15 6.77
C HIS A 22 6.08 -7.04 7.78
N LEU A 23 5.64 -8.20 7.29
CA LEU A 23 5.13 -9.28 8.10
C LEU A 23 6.31 -10.15 8.56
N VAL A 24 6.51 -10.26 9.87
CA VAL A 24 7.41 -11.25 10.46
C VAL A 24 6.57 -12.41 11.00
N ILE A 25 6.90 -13.63 10.58
CA ILE A 25 6.22 -14.85 11.03
C ILE A 25 7.08 -15.53 12.09
N LEU A 26 6.52 -15.67 13.29
CA LEU A 26 7.07 -16.43 14.41
C LEU A 26 6.29 -17.74 14.53
N GLY A 27 6.95 -18.85 14.88
CA GLY A 27 6.22 -20.12 15.01
C GLY A 27 7.08 -21.37 14.98
N SER A 28 6.39 -22.51 14.78
CA SER A 28 6.96 -23.86 14.87
C SER A 28 7.10 -24.55 13.50
N SER A 29 6.93 -25.87 13.42
CA SER A 29 7.19 -26.67 12.21
C SER A 29 6.30 -26.34 11.01
N THR A 30 5.02 -26.02 11.24
CA THR A 30 4.07 -25.65 10.17
C THR A 30 4.50 -24.40 9.39
N PRO A 31 4.80 -23.25 10.03
CA PRO A 31 5.33 -22.10 9.31
C PRO A 31 6.79 -22.29 8.85
N GLU A 32 7.61 -23.14 9.46
CA GLU A 32 8.93 -23.52 8.89
C GLU A 32 8.77 -24.28 7.54
N GLY A 33 7.61 -24.91 7.32
CA GLY A 33 7.21 -25.55 6.07
C GLY A 33 7.23 -27.07 6.09
N VAL A 34 7.27 -27.69 7.28
CA VAL A 34 7.28 -29.16 7.42
C VAL A 34 5.97 -29.76 6.90
N GLY A 35 6.09 -30.84 6.12
CA GLY A 35 5.00 -31.55 5.43
C GLY A 35 4.75 -31.07 3.99
N ALA A 36 5.15 -29.84 3.63
CA ALA A 36 5.17 -29.42 2.23
C ALA A 36 6.29 -30.12 1.44
N SER A 37 6.08 -30.34 0.15
CA SER A 37 7.12 -30.91 -0.74
C SER A 37 8.33 -30.00 -0.91
N SER A 38 8.18 -28.70 -0.66
CA SER A 38 9.25 -27.71 -0.69
C SER A 38 8.93 -26.48 0.17
N LYS A 39 9.94 -25.67 0.47
CA LYS A 39 9.72 -24.36 1.10
C LYS A 39 8.90 -23.40 0.24
N ALA A 40 8.85 -23.58 -1.09
CA ALA A 40 8.07 -22.75 -2.00
C ALA A 40 6.59 -23.16 -2.08
N THR A 41 6.26 -24.42 -1.76
CA THR A 41 4.88 -24.93 -1.70
C THR A 41 4.29 -24.90 -0.29
N SER A 42 5.10 -24.65 0.75
CA SER A 42 4.61 -24.35 2.10
C SER A 42 3.72 -23.09 2.12
N TRP A 43 2.83 -22.99 3.11
CA TRP A 43 1.90 -21.87 3.18
C TRP A 43 2.62 -20.52 3.25
N VAL A 44 3.75 -20.44 3.96
CA VAL A 44 4.59 -19.23 4.04
C VAL A 44 5.31 -18.96 2.72
N GLY A 45 5.75 -19.99 2.01
CA GLY A 45 6.35 -19.87 0.68
C GLY A 45 5.36 -19.32 -0.36
N LEU A 46 4.13 -19.82 -0.35
CA LEU A 46 3.03 -19.33 -1.17
C LEU A 46 2.66 -17.88 -0.79
N TYR A 47 2.58 -17.59 0.52
CA TYR A 47 2.25 -16.24 1.01
C TYR A 47 3.34 -15.21 0.69
N THR A 48 4.62 -15.60 0.72
CA THR A 48 5.74 -14.74 0.31
C THR A 48 5.65 -14.41 -1.18
N GLN A 49 5.43 -15.41 -2.04
CA GLN A 49 5.21 -15.22 -3.49
C GLN A 49 3.94 -14.42 -3.83
N TYR A 50 2.99 -14.31 -2.90
CA TYR A 50 1.82 -13.44 -3.01
C TYR A 50 2.19 -12.00 -2.61
N ALA A 51 2.80 -11.83 -1.43
CA ALA A 51 3.23 -10.54 -0.89
C ALA A 51 4.19 -9.78 -1.83
N GLU A 52 5.11 -10.49 -2.49
CA GLU A 52 6.03 -9.94 -3.50
C GLU A 52 5.34 -9.41 -4.77
N LYS A 53 4.08 -9.80 -5.01
CA LYS A 53 3.25 -9.37 -6.16
C LYS A 53 2.25 -8.28 -5.80
N LEU A 54 2.13 -7.93 -4.51
CA LEU A 54 1.33 -6.78 -4.06
C LEU A 54 1.95 -5.46 -4.54
N VAL A 55 1.17 -4.38 -4.47
CA VAL A 55 1.54 -3.07 -4.99
C VAL A 55 1.22 -2.00 -3.93
N PRO A 56 2.21 -1.52 -3.15
CA PRO A 56 3.64 -1.88 -3.19
C PRO A 56 3.91 -3.32 -2.72
N PRO A 57 5.02 -3.94 -3.16
CA PRO A 57 5.35 -5.31 -2.76
C PRO A 57 5.67 -5.36 -1.27
N CYS A 58 4.92 -6.16 -0.53
CA CYS A 58 5.10 -6.37 0.90
C CYS A 58 6.27 -7.33 1.15
N ARG A 59 6.85 -7.27 2.35
CA ARG A 59 7.94 -8.16 2.77
C ARG A 59 7.41 -9.20 3.75
N VAL A 60 7.79 -10.46 3.55
CA VAL A 60 7.58 -11.52 4.54
C VAL A 60 8.95 -12.02 5.02
N THR A 61 9.18 -12.04 6.33
CA THR A 61 10.35 -12.70 6.92
C THR A 61 9.89 -13.84 7.82
N ASN A 62 10.26 -15.07 7.46
CA ASN A 62 9.94 -16.25 8.23
C ASN A 62 11.06 -16.54 9.25
N LEU A 63 10.75 -16.46 10.54
CA LEU A 63 11.65 -16.81 11.64
C LEU A 63 11.24 -18.11 12.34
N ALA A 64 10.25 -18.84 11.82
CA ALA A 64 9.75 -20.06 12.43
C ALA A 64 10.81 -21.18 12.52
N ARG A 65 10.65 -22.04 13.54
CA ARG A 65 11.53 -23.18 13.78
C ARG A 65 10.78 -24.30 14.51
N GLY A 66 10.79 -25.51 13.94
CA GLY A 66 10.20 -26.71 14.52
C GLY A 66 10.67 -26.98 15.94
N GLY A 67 9.73 -27.46 16.77
CA GLY A 67 9.96 -27.69 18.20
C GLY A 67 9.69 -26.48 19.09
N TYR A 68 9.33 -25.32 18.52
CA TYR A 68 9.00 -24.14 19.32
C TYR A 68 7.59 -24.20 19.88
N GLU A 69 7.49 -23.78 21.14
CA GLU A 69 6.29 -23.46 21.92
C GLU A 69 6.37 -21.95 22.31
N PRO A 70 5.30 -21.33 22.84
CA PRO A 70 5.16 -19.87 22.94
C PRO A 70 6.29 -19.16 23.71
N GLU A 71 6.80 -19.81 24.75
CA GLU A 71 7.85 -19.30 25.64
C GLU A 71 9.17 -19.05 24.88
N ARG A 72 9.43 -19.80 23.81
CA ARG A 72 10.61 -19.61 22.95
C ARG A 72 10.53 -18.35 22.10
N LEU A 73 9.36 -17.75 21.96
CA LEU A 73 9.12 -16.52 21.19
C LEU A 73 9.20 -15.24 22.04
N LEU A 74 9.33 -15.36 23.35
CA LEU A 74 9.50 -14.24 24.28
C LEU A 74 10.95 -13.71 24.29
N PRO A 75 11.22 -12.54 24.90
CA PRO A 75 12.58 -11.97 25.00
C PRO A 75 13.61 -12.93 25.61
N SER A 76 13.20 -13.73 26.59
CA SER A 76 14.00 -14.78 27.25
C SER A 76 14.18 -16.07 26.43
N GLY A 77 13.51 -16.18 25.28
CA GLY A 77 13.53 -17.32 24.38
C GLY A 77 14.72 -17.34 23.42
N ASP A 78 14.47 -17.59 22.13
CA ASP A 78 15.54 -17.58 21.13
C ASP A 78 15.77 -16.16 20.55
N PRO A 79 16.91 -15.51 20.80
CA PRO A 79 17.16 -14.12 20.38
C PRO A 79 17.25 -13.94 18.86
N LYS A 80 17.28 -15.02 18.07
CA LYS A 80 17.26 -14.96 16.59
C LYS A 80 15.85 -15.16 16.03
N ARG A 81 14.85 -15.49 16.87
CA ARG A 81 13.52 -16.01 16.48
C ARG A 81 12.39 -15.63 17.45
N ASN A 82 12.55 -14.55 18.21
CA ASN A 82 11.58 -14.04 19.17
C ASN A 82 10.95 -12.70 18.73
N VAL A 83 10.00 -12.20 19.52
CA VAL A 83 9.32 -10.91 19.30
C VAL A 83 10.29 -9.73 19.24
N VAL A 84 11.35 -9.74 20.05
CA VAL A 84 12.40 -8.69 20.02
C VAL A 84 13.06 -8.67 18.64
N ARG A 85 13.44 -9.84 18.10
CA ARG A 85 14.03 -9.92 16.77
C ARG A 85 13.08 -9.51 15.65
N ALA A 86 11.77 -9.72 15.81
CA ALA A 86 10.77 -9.21 14.87
C ALA A 86 10.72 -7.68 14.87
N LEU A 87 10.75 -7.05 16.05
CA LEU A 87 10.78 -5.59 16.20
C LEU A 87 12.09 -4.97 15.68
N GLU A 88 13.25 -5.58 15.98
CA GLU A 88 14.56 -5.18 15.41
C GLU A 88 14.58 -5.20 13.87
N LEU A 89 13.82 -6.13 13.28
CA LEU A 89 13.66 -6.27 11.84
C LEU A 89 12.69 -5.25 11.22
N LYS A 90 12.17 -4.31 12.03
CA LYS A 90 11.09 -3.38 11.69
C LYS A 90 9.88 -4.13 11.13
N ALA A 91 9.27 -4.99 11.93
CA ALA A 91 7.99 -5.58 11.61
C ALA A 91 6.90 -4.51 11.78
N ASP A 92 6.16 -4.17 10.71
CA ASP A 92 4.86 -3.50 10.88
C ASP A 92 3.85 -4.47 11.52
N ARG A 93 4.02 -5.78 11.22
CA ARG A 93 3.11 -6.84 11.66
C ARG A 93 3.85 -8.11 12.06
N ILE A 94 3.34 -8.77 13.09
CA ILE A 94 3.85 -10.05 13.58
C ILE A 94 2.72 -11.08 13.53
N LEU A 95 2.94 -12.23 12.89
CA LEU A 95 2.02 -13.36 12.95
C LEU A 95 2.65 -14.51 13.72
N VAL A 96 1.98 -14.95 14.80
CA VAL A 96 2.38 -16.09 15.61
C VAL A 96 1.60 -17.34 15.17
N ASN A 97 2.27 -18.29 14.53
CA ASN A 97 1.69 -19.56 14.08
C ASN A 97 2.30 -20.76 14.85
N LEU A 98 1.63 -21.16 15.93
CA LEU A 98 2.01 -22.30 16.76
C LEU A 98 0.91 -23.38 16.71
N PRO A 99 1.19 -24.60 16.24
CA PRO A 99 0.22 -25.70 16.25
C PRO A 99 -0.13 -26.24 17.65
N LEU A 100 0.64 -25.87 18.69
CA LEU A 100 0.49 -26.24 20.12
C LEU A 100 0.44 -27.76 20.42
N GLY A 101 0.89 -28.59 19.49
CA GLY A 101 0.86 -30.05 19.64
C GLY A 101 1.88 -30.63 20.63
N ILE A 102 2.87 -29.84 21.09
CA ILE A 102 3.81 -30.30 22.13
C ILE A 102 3.16 -30.11 23.50
N GLY A 103 2.61 -28.92 23.78
CA GLY A 103 1.82 -28.69 25.00
C GLY A 103 0.63 -29.62 25.17
N ALA A 104 -0.10 -29.90 24.07
CA ALA A 104 -1.23 -30.82 24.11
C ALA A 104 -0.83 -32.27 24.49
N ARG A 105 0.26 -32.81 23.90
CA ARG A 105 0.80 -34.15 24.25
C ARG A 105 1.39 -34.23 25.66
N ALA A 106 1.68 -33.09 26.28
CA ALA A 106 2.08 -32.99 27.68
C ALA A 106 0.90 -32.62 28.60
N HIS A 107 -0.34 -32.73 28.09
CA HIS A 107 -1.61 -32.42 28.77
C HIS A 107 -1.61 -31.06 29.49
N ARG A 108 -0.91 -30.06 28.92
CA ARG A 108 -0.79 -28.74 29.55
C ARG A 108 -2.15 -28.02 29.56
N PRO A 109 -2.57 -27.39 30.67
CA PRO A 109 -3.81 -26.62 30.70
C PRO A 109 -3.69 -25.38 29.81
N ALA A 110 -4.81 -24.92 29.24
CA ALA A 110 -4.79 -23.82 28.26
C ALA A 110 -4.16 -22.52 28.79
N GLU A 111 -4.34 -22.21 30.08
CA GLU A 111 -3.78 -21.02 30.71
C GLU A 111 -2.24 -20.93 30.61
N SER A 112 -1.56 -22.07 30.51
CA SER A 112 -0.09 -22.13 30.39
C SER A 112 0.47 -21.51 29.11
N PHE A 113 -0.30 -21.51 28.00
CA PHE A 113 0.13 -20.90 26.74
C PHE A 113 -0.43 -19.48 26.55
N LEU A 114 -1.56 -19.15 27.21
CA LEU A 114 -2.20 -17.84 27.10
C LEU A 114 -1.35 -16.71 27.71
N GLY A 115 -0.70 -16.95 28.84
CA GLY A 115 0.23 -15.98 29.46
C GLY A 115 1.31 -15.48 28.47
N PRO A 116 2.09 -16.37 27.85
CA PRO A 116 3.00 -16.01 26.76
C PRO A 116 2.35 -15.31 25.56
N TYR A 117 1.14 -15.69 25.13
CA TYR A 117 0.44 -15.01 24.04
C TYR A 117 0.09 -13.55 24.39
N ARG A 118 -0.44 -13.32 25.61
CA ARG A 118 -0.72 -11.97 26.13
C ARG A 118 0.54 -11.11 26.17
N GLU A 119 1.65 -11.67 26.62
CA GLU A 119 2.94 -10.96 26.68
C GLU A 119 3.53 -10.70 25.28
N LEU A 120 3.44 -11.65 24.34
CA LEU A 120 3.80 -11.42 22.93
C LEU A 120 3.00 -10.25 22.34
N LYS A 121 1.69 -10.19 22.61
CA LYS A 121 0.82 -9.09 22.18
C LYS A 121 1.26 -7.76 22.79
N ARG A 122 1.43 -7.71 24.11
CA ARG A 122 1.87 -6.51 24.84
C ARG A 122 3.21 -5.98 24.31
N LEU A 123 4.18 -6.87 24.05
CA LEU A 123 5.50 -6.51 23.54
C LEU A 123 5.45 -6.03 22.09
N ALA A 124 4.69 -6.70 21.22
CA ALA A 124 4.54 -6.30 19.82
C ALA A 124 3.88 -4.91 19.71
N GLU A 125 2.76 -4.70 20.40
CA GLU A 125 2.01 -3.45 20.37
C GLU A 125 2.80 -2.29 21.00
N ALA A 126 3.50 -2.53 22.12
CA ALA A 126 4.41 -1.53 22.70
C ALA A 126 5.61 -1.21 21.79
N GLY A 127 6.01 -2.14 20.92
CA GLY A 127 7.00 -1.94 19.86
C GLY A 127 6.46 -1.31 18.58
N GLY A 128 5.17 -0.96 18.52
CA GLY A 128 4.52 -0.37 17.35
C GLY A 128 4.11 -1.36 16.25
N ALA A 129 4.18 -2.67 16.50
CA ALA A 129 3.80 -3.71 15.55
C ALA A 129 2.40 -4.27 15.84
N GLU A 130 1.56 -4.42 14.81
CA GLU A 130 0.29 -5.12 14.93
C GLU A 130 0.52 -6.64 15.01
N ILE A 131 0.00 -7.29 16.06
CA ILE A 131 0.11 -8.75 16.20
C ILE A 131 -1.15 -9.48 15.74
N TRP A 132 -0.93 -10.64 15.10
CA TRP A 132 -1.93 -11.63 14.73
C TRP A 132 -1.54 -12.99 15.29
N PHE A 133 -2.53 -13.84 15.55
CA PHE A 133 -2.34 -15.23 15.98
C PHE A 133 -3.00 -16.19 15.00
N THR A 134 -2.51 -17.42 14.90
CA THR A 134 -3.30 -18.53 14.36
C THR A 134 -3.92 -19.32 15.50
N THR A 135 -4.99 -20.05 15.22
CA THR A 135 -5.45 -21.15 16.09
C THR A 135 -4.36 -22.22 16.24
N SER A 136 -4.57 -23.14 17.20
CA SER A 136 -3.99 -24.48 17.17
C SER A 136 -4.35 -25.22 15.87
N MET A 137 -3.78 -26.40 15.65
CA MET A 137 -4.09 -27.24 14.47
C MET A 137 -4.43 -28.68 14.84
N PRO A 138 -5.29 -29.36 14.04
CA PRO A 138 -5.59 -30.77 14.24
C PRO A 138 -4.34 -31.64 14.12
N LYS A 139 -4.35 -32.80 14.78
CA LYS A 139 -3.29 -33.82 14.74
C LYS A 139 -3.88 -35.20 14.93
N ASP A 140 -3.42 -36.18 14.18
CA ASP A 140 -3.87 -37.57 14.36
C ASP A 140 -3.03 -38.27 15.42
N SER A 141 -1.73 -37.97 15.43
CA SER A 141 -0.66 -38.50 16.29
C SER A 141 -0.68 -37.91 17.72
N VAL A 142 -1.86 -37.88 18.33
CA VAL A 142 -2.14 -37.52 19.72
C VAL A 142 -3.26 -38.42 20.24
N ASP A 143 -3.31 -38.68 21.55
CA ASP A 143 -4.47 -39.29 22.19
C ASP A 143 -5.70 -38.33 22.16
N ASP A 144 -6.85 -38.84 22.61
CA ASP A 144 -8.10 -38.09 22.55
C ASP A 144 -8.21 -36.97 23.60
N GLU A 145 -7.45 -37.01 24.70
CA GLU A 145 -7.38 -35.90 25.67
C GLU A 145 -6.59 -34.73 25.09
N ALA A 146 -5.40 -35.00 24.53
CA ALA A 146 -4.59 -34.02 23.81
C ALA A 146 -5.35 -33.45 22.59
N ARG A 147 -6.18 -34.26 21.92
CA ARG A 147 -7.10 -33.80 20.85
C ARG A 147 -8.19 -32.88 21.37
N ALA A 148 -8.77 -33.16 22.54
CA ALA A 148 -9.74 -32.28 23.20
C ALA A 148 -9.09 -30.95 23.64
N LEU A 149 -7.89 -31.00 24.23
CA LEU A 149 -7.10 -29.81 24.56
C LEU A 149 -6.80 -28.97 23.32
N LEU A 150 -6.41 -29.57 22.19
CA LEU A 150 -6.20 -28.85 20.93
C LEU A 150 -7.46 -28.09 20.45
N LYS A 151 -8.67 -28.65 20.66
CA LYS A 151 -9.94 -27.95 20.40
C LYS A 151 -10.22 -26.83 21.40
N GLU A 152 -9.94 -27.03 22.69
CA GLU A 152 -10.05 -25.97 23.70
C GLU A 152 -9.10 -24.81 23.37
N TYR A 153 -7.84 -25.11 23.05
CA TYR A 153 -6.82 -24.13 22.70
C TYR A 153 -7.29 -23.23 21.54
N ARG A 154 -7.91 -23.82 20.50
CA ARG A 154 -8.54 -23.08 19.41
C ARG A 154 -9.62 -22.14 19.92
N ALA A 155 -10.54 -22.62 20.74
CA ALA A 155 -11.64 -21.83 21.27
C ALA A 155 -11.15 -20.65 22.13
N ARG A 156 -10.14 -20.89 22.99
CA ARG A 156 -9.50 -19.84 23.80
C ARG A 156 -8.83 -18.77 22.95
N ILE A 157 -8.03 -19.17 21.95
CA ILE A 157 -7.35 -18.23 21.06
C ILE A 157 -8.35 -17.37 20.29
N LEU A 158 -9.41 -17.98 19.73
CA LEU A 158 -10.47 -17.26 19.01
C LEU A 158 -11.22 -16.28 19.92
N SER A 159 -11.53 -16.68 21.16
CA SER A 159 -12.26 -15.84 22.12
C SER A 159 -11.43 -14.64 22.59
N GLU A 160 -10.15 -14.84 22.91
CA GLU A 160 -9.33 -13.82 23.58
C GLU A 160 -8.64 -12.85 22.62
N PHE A 161 -8.22 -13.31 21.43
CA PHE A 161 -7.39 -12.49 20.52
C PHE A 161 -8.13 -12.00 19.26
N ALA A 162 -9.43 -12.25 19.15
CA ALA A 162 -10.25 -11.66 18.09
C ALA A 162 -10.21 -10.12 18.13
N PRO A 163 -10.29 -9.42 16.97
CA PRO A 163 -10.49 -9.97 15.63
C PRO A 163 -9.20 -10.46 14.94
N ARG A 164 -8.02 -10.33 15.55
CA ARG A 164 -6.72 -10.61 14.92
C ARG A 164 -6.29 -12.08 15.02
N VAL A 165 -7.20 -12.99 14.66
CA VAL A 165 -6.98 -14.45 14.65
C VAL A 165 -7.28 -15.05 13.29
N VAL A 166 -6.38 -15.91 12.81
CA VAL A 166 -6.56 -16.71 11.59
C VAL A 166 -6.93 -18.15 11.96
N ASP A 167 -8.13 -18.59 11.57
CA ASP A 167 -8.61 -19.96 11.83
C ASP A 167 -7.98 -20.98 10.86
N PHE A 168 -6.78 -21.44 11.24
CA PHE A 168 -6.04 -22.50 10.55
C PHE A 168 -6.55 -23.91 10.86
N TRP A 169 -7.57 -24.07 11.70
CA TRP A 169 -8.14 -25.38 12.03
C TRP A 169 -9.25 -25.78 11.06
N SER A 170 -10.30 -24.96 10.95
CA SER A 170 -11.50 -25.26 10.16
C SER A 170 -11.26 -25.76 8.71
N PRO A 171 -10.32 -25.18 7.92
CA PRO A 171 -10.12 -25.63 6.54
C PRO A 171 -9.46 -27.02 6.42
N VAL A 172 -8.76 -27.50 7.45
CA VAL A 172 -7.92 -28.71 7.40
C VAL A 172 -8.28 -29.77 8.44
N ALA A 173 -9.23 -29.49 9.34
CA ALA A 173 -9.74 -30.42 10.34
C ALA A 173 -11.00 -31.14 9.89
N THR A 174 -11.16 -32.38 10.35
CA THR A 174 -12.45 -33.07 10.48
C THR A 174 -13.14 -32.65 11.79
N GLU A 175 -14.43 -32.99 11.93
CA GLU A 175 -15.26 -32.63 13.09
C GLU A 175 -14.73 -33.19 14.42
N ASP A 176 -14.23 -34.42 14.39
CA ASP A 176 -13.57 -35.09 15.52
C ASP A 176 -12.20 -34.49 15.86
N GLY A 177 -11.63 -33.62 15.02
CA GLY A 177 -10.34 -32.93 15.25
C GLY A 177 -9.12 -33.70 14.76
N ARG A 178 -9.31 -34.64 13.84
CA ARG A 178 -8.23 -35.23 13.02
C ARG A 178 -7.90 -34.32 11.84
N ILE A 179 -6.76 -34.56 11.21
CA ILE A 179 -6.38 -33.89 9.96
C ILE A 179 -7.21 -34.51 8.84
N ARG A 180 -7.83 -33.70 7.99
CA ARG A 180 -8.55 -34.18 6.80
C ARG A 180 -7.63 -35.09 5.97
N PRO A 181 -8.05 -36.30 5.55
CA PRO A 181 -7.18 -37.24 4.85
C PRO A 181 -6.45 -36.64 3.65
N GLU A 182 -7.11 -35.81 2.85
CA GLU A 182 -6.54 -35.13 1.69
C GLU A 182 -5.50 -34.04 2.04
N CYS A 183 -5.45 -33.60 3.29
CA CYS A 183 -4.51 -32.60 3.81
C CYS A 183 -3.37 -33.21 4.65
N ASN A 184 -3.41 -34.51 4.93
CA ASN A 184 -2.50 -35.18 5.85
C ASN A 184 -1.16 -35.54 5.19
N ALA A 185 -0.05 -35.34 5.91
CA ALA A 185 1.28 -35.80 5.49
C ALA A 185 1.81 -36.97 6.34
N ASP A 186 1.71 -36.86 7.68
CA ASP A 186 2.34 -37.79 8.62
C ASP A 186 1.58 -37.90 9.97
N GLY A 187 0.33 -37.44 10.03
CA GLY A 187 -0.47 -37.36 11.25
C GLY A 187 -0.06 -36.26 12.24
N THR A 188 0.99 -35.48 11.98
CA THR A 188 1.36 -34.26 12.72
C THR A 188 1.29 -32.99 11.85
N HIS A 189 1.65 -33.11 10.57
CA HIS A 189 1.87 -32.04 9.61
C HIS A 189 0.93 -32.15 8.42
N LEU A 190 0.82 -31.03 7.70
CA LEU A 190 -0.02 -30.90 6.52
C LEU A 190 0.82 -31.11 5.25
N ASN A 191 0.24 -31.77 4.25
CA ASN A 191 0.81 -31.90 2.92
C ASN A 191 0.64 -30.60 2.10
N ASP A 192 1.09 -30.58 0.84
CA ASP A 192 0.93 -29.41 -0.06
C ASP A 192 -0.52 -28.93 -0.22
N ARG A 193 -1.52 -29.81 -0.13
CA ARG A 193 -2.95 -29.44 -0.20
C ARG A 193 -3.37 -28.69 1.07
N GLY A 194 -2.98 -29.18 2.25
CA GLY A 194 -3.22 -28.49 3.51
C GLY A 194 -2.48 -27.15 3.59
N HIS A 195 -1.21 -27.08 3.17
CA HIS A 195 -0.45 -25.83 3.08
C HIS A 195 -1.09 -24.81 2.11
N ARG A 196 -1.64 -25.26 0.98
CA ARG A 196 -2.40 -24.38 0.07
C ARG A 196 -3.67 -23.83 0.73
N LEU A 197 -4.39 -24.64 1.51
CA LEU A 197 -5.57 -24.15 2.23
C LEU A 197 -5.19 -23.12 3.30
N LEU A 198 -4.14 -23.35 4.09
CA LEU A 198 -3.64 -22.35 5.05
C LEU A 198 -3.21 -21.04 4.36
N PHE A 199 -2.59 -21.12 3.17
CA PHE A 199 -2.26 -19.95 2.36
C PHE A 199 -3.52 -19.16 1.96
N GLU A 200 -4.56 -19.83 1.45
CA GLU A 200 -5.80 -19.15 1.07
C GLU A 200 -6.52 -18.53 2.28
N THR A 201 -6.49 -19.20 3.44
CA THR A 201 -7.02 -18.63 4.69
C THR A 201 -6.22 -17.40 5.14
N ALA A 202 -4.89 -17.45 5.13
CA ALA A 202 -4.03 -16.30 5.47
C ALA A 202 -4.19 -15.12 4.48
N ARG A 203 -4.42 -15.42 3.20
CA ARG A 203 -4.75 -14.43 2.17
C ARG A 203 -6.12 -13.80 2.42
N THR A 204 -7.10 -14.59 2.83
CA THR A 204 -8.48 -14.14 3.12
C THR A 204 -8.59 -13.37 4.44
N ALA A 205 -7.72 -13.65 5.42
CA ALA A 205 -7.58 -12.87 6.65
C ALA A 205 -6.88 -11.51 6.45
N ARG A 206 -6.40 -11.23 5.22
CA ARG A 206 -5.86 -9.96 4.74
C ARG A 206 -4.88 -9.32 5.73
N LEU A 207 -3.83 -10.09 6.08
CA LEU A 207 -2.77 -9.69 7.02
C LEU A 207 -1.99 -8.43 6.63
N PHE A 208 -2.25 -7.80 5.48
CA PHE A 208 -1.69 -6.50 5.10
C PHE A 208 -2.71 -5.34 5.14
N GLY A 209 -3.99 -5.62 5.39
CA GLY A 209 -5.12 -4.70 5.34
C GLY A 209 -6.18 -5.14 4.31
N GLU A 210 -7.38 -4.55 4.37
CA GLU A 210 -8.40 -4.74 3.33
C GLU A 210 -7.99 -3.99 2.04
N PRO A 211 -8.05 -4.60 0.83
CA PRO A 211 -7.98 -3.83 -0.42
C PRO A 211 -9.10 -2.79 -0.42
N ALA A 212 -8.71 -1.55 -0.67
CA ALA A 212 -9.59 -0.39 -0.65
C ALA A 212 -10.79 -0.53 -1.62
N LEU A 213 -10.61 -1.21 -2.76
CA LEU A 213 -11.60 -1.34 -3.83
C LEU A 213 -12.17 -2.77 -3.92
N PHE A 214 -13.49 -2.90 -3.83
CA PHE A 214 -14.23 -4.18 -3.80
C PHE A 214 -15.51 -4.14 -4.67
N ASP A 215 -16.18 -5.28 -4.88
CA ASP A 215 -17.46 -5.31 -5.63
C ASP A 215 -18.57 -4.63 -4.82
N GLY A 216 -19.24 -3.66 -5.43
CA GLY A 216 -20.20 -2.77 -4.78
C GLY A 216 -19.62 -1.44 -4.27
N ALA A 217 -18.29 -1.24 -4.28
CA ALA A 217 -17.66 -0.06 -3.69
C ALA A 217 -18.07 1.26 -4.37
N LYS A 218 -18.32 2.29 -3.57
CA LYS A 218 -18.68 3.65 -3.95
C LYS A 218 -17.51 4.60 -3.76
N VAL A 219 -17.03 5.17 -4.87
CA VAL A 219 -15.79 5.95 -4.93
C VAL A 219 -16.06 7.39 -5.33
N LEU A 220 -15.80 8.34 -4.45
CA LEU A 220 -15.80 9.76 -4.77
C LEU A 220 -14.40 10.22 -5.20
N PHE A 221 -14.28 10.84 -6.36
CA PHE A 221 -13.06 11.53 -6.79
C PHE A 221 -13.17 13.04 -6.57
N VAL A 222 -12.25 13.61 -5.80
CA VAL A 222 -12.10 15.04 -5.54
C VAL A 222 -10.87 15.56 -6.27
N GLY A 223 -11.03 16.58 -7.13
CA GLY A 223 -9.89 17.15 -7.87
C GLY A 223 -10.26 18.03 -9.05
N ASN A 224 -9.70 17.76 -10.23
CA ASN A 224 -9.70 18.72 -11.34
C ASN A 224 -9.70 18.01 -12.70
N SER A 225 -9.22 18.68 -13.75
CA SER A 225 -9.14 18.11 -15.11
C SER A 225 -8.26 16.85 -15.19
N LEU A 226 -7.31 16.66 -14.26
CA LEU A 226 -6.56 15.40 -14.12
C LEU A 226 -7.41 14.23 -13.58
N THR A 227 -8.69 14.46 -13.22
CA THR A 227 -9.71 13.42 -13.04
C THR A 227 -10.58 13.26 -14.29
N PHE A 228 -11.05 14.37 -14.88
CA PHE A 228 -12.14 14.31 -15.88
C PHE A 228 -11.72 14.30 -17.36
N SER A 229 -10.47 14.61 -17.68
CA SER A 229 -9.96 14.56 -19.06
C SER A 229 -9.95 13.13 -19.64
N ALA A 230 -9.88 13.03 -20.96
CA ALA A 230 -9.83 11.77 -21.71
C ALA A 230 -10.95 10.76 -21.35
N GLY A 231 -12.18 11.26 -21.17
CA GLY A 231 -13.37 10.45 -20.87
C GLY A 231 -13.59 10.15 -19.38
N GLY A 232 -12.67 10.61 -18.50
CA GLY A 232 -12.73 10.40 -17.05
C GLY A 232 -11.87 9.22 -16.59
N ILE A 233 -10.94 9.47 -15.68
CA ILE A 233 -10.06 8.47 -15.07
C ILE A 233 -10.81 7.60 -14.05
N ASP A 234 -11.76 8.19 -13.34
CA ASP A 234 -12.77 7.53 -12.53
C ASP A 234 -13.63 6.56 -13.37
N VAL A 235 -14.13 7.02 -14.52
CA VAL A 235 -14.88 6.19 -15.48
C VAL A 235 -13.98 5.09 -16.08
N ALA A 236 -12.71 5.39 -16.35
CA ALA A 236 -11.74 4.40 -16.80
C ALA A 236 -11.47 3.33 -15.74
N LEU A 237 -11.37 3.70 -14.46
CA LEU A 237 -11.26 2.73 -13.35
C LEU A 237 -12.52 1.86 -13.26
N GLN A 238 -13.72 2.44 -13.35
CA GLN A 238 -14.98 1.71 -13.33
C GLN A 238 -15.07 0.69 -14.48
N LYS A 239 -14.77 1.11 -15.72
CA LYS A 239 -14.73 0.24 -16.91
C LYS A 239 -13.70 -0.89 -16.76
N LEU A 240 -12.53 -0.60 -16.20
CA LEU A 240 -11.47 -1.60 -15.97
C LEU A 240 -11.90 -2.62 -14.90
N ALA A 241 -12.42 -2.15 -13.76
CA ALA A 241 -12.90 -2.98 -12.66
C ALA A 241 -14.03 -3.92 -13.12
N ALA A 242 -15.01 -3.40 -13.87
CA ALA A 242 -16.11 -4.19 -14.42
C ALA A 242 -15.60 -5.32 -15.34
N SER A 243 -14.57 -5.05 -16.14
CA SER A 243 -13.92 -6.07 -16.98
C SER A 243 -13.13 -7.14 -16.22
N GLY A 244 -12.89 -6.92 -14.92
CA GLY A 244 -12.38 -7.89 -13.95
C GLY A 244 -13.45 -8.49 -13.03
N GLY A 245 -14.74 -8.30 -13.34
CA GLY A 245 -15.87 -8.82 -12.56
C GLY A 245 -16.19 -8.04 -11.28
N MET A 246 -15.75 -6.78 -11.17
CA MET A 246 -15.99 -5.90 -10.02
C MET A 246 -16.78 -4.67 -10.47
N ARG A 247 -18.03 -4.54 -10.04
CA ARG A 247 -18.87 -3.36 -10.26
C ARG A 247 -18.60 -2.36 -9.15
N ILE A 248 -18.14 -1.18 -9.51
CA ILE A 248 -17.99 -0.04 -8.59
C ILE A 248 -18.88 1.10 -9.05
N GLU A 249 -19.35 1.93 -8.12
CA GLU A 249 -19.98 3.20 -8.42
C GLU A 249 -18.90 4.30 -8.31
N VAL A 250 -18.85 5.21 -9.28
CA VAL A 250 -17.93 6.35 -9.25
C VAL A 250 -18.68 7.67 -9.31
N ARG A 251 -18.32 8.58 -8.40
CA ARG A 251 -18.85 9.94 -8.30
C ARG A 251 -17.69 10.93 -8.35
N ARG A 252 -17.95 12.18 -8.72
CA ARG A 252 -16.88 13.17 -8.92
C ARG A 252 -17.27 14.56 -8.41
N GLN A 253 -16.39 15.15 -7.61
CA GLN A 253 -16.34 16.59 -7.31
C GLN A 253 -15.05 17.15 -7.88
N ALA A 254 -15.05 17.51 -9.16
CA ALA A 254 -13.85 18.01 -9.83
C ALA A 254 -14.10 19.28 -10.63
N VAL A 255 -13.23 20.28 -10.46
CA VAL A 255 -13.35 21.59 -11.09
C VAL A 255 -12.03 21.93 -11.80
N GLY A 256 -12.13 22.43 -13.04
CA GLY A 256 -10.95 22.73 -13.87
C GLY A 256 -9.97 23.66 -13.16
N GLY A 257 -8.70 23.26 -13.10
CA GLY A 257 -7.63 24.05 -12.45
C GLY A 257 -7.68 24.14 -10.92
N MET A 258 -8.61 23.45 -10.24
CA MET A 258 -8.78 23.58 -8.80
C MET A 258 -7.67 22.88 -7.99
N HIS A 259 -7.22 23.55 -6.93
CA HIS A 259 -6.30 23.03 -5.92
C HIS A 259 -7.04 22.36 -4.75
N LEU A 260 -6.35 21.46 -4.05
CA LEU A 260 -6.86 20.76 -2.88
C LEU A 260 -7.26 21.73 -1.74
N LYS A 261 -6.53 22.83 -1.57
CA LYS A 261 -6.86 23.90 -0.61
C LYS A 261 -8.17 24.63 -0.89
N GLN A 262 -8.62 24.65 -2.14
CA GLN A 262 -9.92 25.20 -2.52
C GLN A 262 -11.05 24.19 -2.27
N HIS A 263 -10.77 22.90 -2.47
CA HIS A 263 -11.68 21.82 -2.08
C HIS A 263 -11.91 21.74 -0.56
N ALA A 264 -10.87 21.99 0.24
CA ALA A 264 -10.93 21.99 1.71
C ALA A 264 -11.90 23.03 2.30
N THR A 265 -12.25 24.08 1.55
CA THR A 265 -13.20 25.13 1.97
C THR A 265 -14.49 25.15 1.13
N ARG A 266 -14.64 24.24 0.16
CA ARG A 266 -15.77 24.24 -0.77
C ARG A 266 -16.94 23.42 -0.24
N ALA A 267 -18.07 24.09 0.01
CA ALA A 267 -19.29 23.49 0.55
C ALA A 267 -19.75 22.22 -0.19
N GLU A 268 -19.79 22.22 -1.53
CA GLU A 268 -20.24 21.07 -2.31
C GLU A 268 -19.26 19.89 -2.28
N THR A 269 -17.96 20.16 -2.06
CA THR A 269 -16.96 19.09 -1.86
C THR A 269 -17.10 18.50 -0.47
N LEU A 270 -17.21 19.33 0.57
CA LEU A 270 -17.39 18.89 1.95
C LEU A 270 -18.71 18.11 2.13
N ALA A 271 -19.80 18.57 1.51
CA ALA A 271 -21.08 17.86 1.51
C ALA A 271 -21.00 16.49 0.80
N ALA A 272 -20.28 16.40 -0.33
CA ALA A 272 -20.08 15.12 -1.02
C ALA A 272 -19.19 14.14 -0.23
N ILE A 273 -18.22 14.66 0.54
CA ILE A 273 -17.38 13.85 1.45
C ILE A 273 -18.19 13.37 2.66
N ALA A 274 -19.06 14.22 3.21
CA ALA A 274 -19.90 13.91 4.36
C ALA A 274 -20.99 12.86 4.07
N ASP A 275 -21.27 12.55 2.80
CA ASP A 275 -22.13 11.43 2.42
C ASP A 275 -21.48 10.09 2.83
N ALA A 276 -21.99 9.52 3.92
CA ALA A 276 -21.57 8.26 4.51
C ALA A 276 -21.83 7.02 3.61
N SER A 277 -22.41 7.20 2.42
CA SER A 277 -22.47 6.13 1.41
C SER A 277 -21.19 5.99 0.59
N ASN A 278 -20.19 6.85 0.76
CA ASN A 278 -18.86 6.63 0.15
C ASN A 278 -18.07 5.60 0.95
N ASP A 279 -17.55 4.58 0.28
CA ASP A 279 -16.53 3.69 0.86
C ASP A 279 -15.13 4.31 0.71
N LEU A 280 -14.92 5.07 -0.37
CA LEU A 280 -13.63 5.65 -0.75
C LEU A 280 -13.75 7.12 -1.17
N VAL A 281 -12.78 7.94 -0.75
CA VAL A 281 -12.59 9.29 -1.30
C VAL A 281 -11.16 9.44 -1.82
N VAL A 282 -11.02 9.50 -3.15
CA VAL A 282 -9.77 9.71 -3.88
C VAL A 282 -9.55 11.21 -4.09
N MET A 283 -8.41 11.74 -3.64
CA MET A 283 -8.13 13.18 -3.65
C MET A 283 -6.83 13.47 -4.40
N GLN A 284 -6.84 14.42 -5.35
CA GLN A 284 -5.62 15.01 -5.90
C GLN A 284 -5.61 16.54 -5.84
N ASP A 285 -4.42 17.12 -5.77
CA ASP A 285 -4.22 18.56 -5.89
C ASP A 285 -4.13 18.99 -7.37
N TYR A 286 -4.04 20.30 -7.62
CA TYR A 286 -3.66 20.84 -8.91
C TYR A 286 -2.27 20.34 -9.30
N SER A 287 -2.16 19.52 -10.36
CA SER A 287 -0.92 19.21 -11.10
C SER A 287 0.41 19.29 -10.33
N ALA A 288 1.05 20.48 -10.29
CA ALA A 288 2.34 20.76 -9.63
C ALA A 288 2.23 21.51 -8.28
N GLY A 289 1.01 21.79 -7.82
CA GLY A 289 0.68 22.44 -6.55
C GLY A 289 1.47 21.90 -5.35
N PRO A 290 1.60 20.58 -5.15
CA PRO A 290 2.38 20.01 -4.04
C PRO A 290 3.89 20.30 -4.10
N VAL A 291 4.39 20.78 -5.24
CA VAL A 291 5.77 21.25 -5.46
C VAL A 291 5.86 22.79 -5.36
N GLN A 292 4.79 23.49 -5.78
CA GLN A 292 4.71 24.95 -5.83
C GLN A 292 4.36 25.58 -4.47
N ASP A 293 3.53 24.89 -3.68
CA ASP A 293 3.00 25.32 -2.39
C ASP A 293 2.82 24.08 -1.47
N PRO A 294 3.94 23.49 -0.97
CA PRO A 294 3.90 22.22 -0.25
C PRO A 294 3.14 22.31 1.09
N ASP A 295 3.17 23.47 1.75
CA ASP A 295 2.53 23.66 3.05
C ASP A 295 1.01 23.72 2.90
N ALA A 296 0.47 24.49 1.95
CA ALA A 296 -0.97 24.51 1.72
C ALA A 296 -1.50 23.17 1.17
N PHE A 297 -0.68 22.40 0.44
CA PHE A 297 -1.02 21.02 0.08
C PHE A 297 -1.16 20.12 1.33
N ARG A 298 -0.22 20.21 2.28
CA ARG A 298 -0.25 19.39 3.51
C ARG A 298 -1.37 19.81 4.46
N GLU A 299 -1.63 21.10 4.62
CA GLU A 299 -2.75 21.61 5.41
C GLU A 299 -4.11 21.18 4.84
N ALA A 300 -4.32 21.37 3.53
CA ALA A 300 -5.54 20.93 2.85
C ALA A 300 -5.71 19.39 2.92
N GLY A 301 -4.60 18.66 2.74
CA GLY A 301 -4.57 17.21 2.87
C GLY A 301 -4.97 16.72 4.26
N ARG A 302 -4.42 17.31 5.33
CA ARG A 302 -4.81 17.03 6.73
C ARG A 302 -6.30 17.26 6.94
N SER A 303 -6.80 18.44 6.53
CA SER A 303 -8.20 18.84 6.73
C SER A 303 -9.17 17.89 6.02
N LEU A 304 -8.94 17.59 4.74
CA LEU A 304 -9.81 16.70 3.97
C LEU A 304 -9.71 15.25 4.41
N VAL A 305 -8.51 14.74 4.76
CA VAL A 305 -8.36 13.39 5.33
C VAL A 305 -9.14 13.24 6.64
N ALA A 306 -9.14 14.26 7.50
CA ALA A 306 -9.95 14.26 8.72
C ALA A 306 -11.46 14.25 8.40
N ALA A 307 -11.91 15.07 7.45
CA ALA A 307 -13.31 15.10 7.01
C ALA A 307 -13.78 13.76 6.41
N VAL A 308 -12.96 13.11 5.58
CA VAL A 308 -13.24 11.79 5.00
C VAL A 308 -13.33 10.71 6.07
N ARG A 309 -12.42 10.71 7.04
CA ARG A 309 -12.48 9.77 8.18
C ARG A 309 -13.72 9.98 9.05
N ALA A 310 -14.15 11.23 9.21
CA ALA A 310 -15.34 11.57 9.98
C ALA A 310 -16.65 11.09 9.33
N SER A 311 -16.70 10.87 8.01
CA SER A 311 -17.85 10.24 7.33
C SER A 311 -17.79 8.71 7.27
N GLY A 312 -16.73 8.09 7.81
CA GLY A 312 -16.51 6.64 7.79
C GLY A 312 -15.83 6.10 6.53
N ALA A 313 -15.60 6.95 5.51
CA ALA A 313 -14.96 6.56 4.26
C ALA A 313 -13.43 6.43 4.41
N ALA A 314 -12.81 5.63 3.54
CA ALA A 314 -11.36 5.51 3.46
C ALA A 314 -10.76 6.61 2.54
N PRO A 315 -9.88 7.49 3.04
CA PRO A 315 -9.18 8.48 2.22
C PRO A 315 -8.09 7.83 1.38
N ILE A 316 -7.93 8.28 0.14
CA ILE A 316 -6.89 7.87 -0.80
C ILE A 316 -6.26 9.13 -1.42
N LEU A 317 -4.94 9.20 -1.48
CA LEU A 317 -4.21 10.27 -2.17
C LEU A 317 -3.79 9.83 -3.58
N TYR A 318 -4.11 10.63 -4.58
CA TYR A 318 -3.74 10.40 -5.98
C TYR A 318 -2.60 11.33 -6.37
N MET A 319 -1.41 10.77 -6.56
CA MET A 319 -0.20 11.49 -6.94
C MET A 319 -0.14 11.71 -8.45
N THR A 320 -0.17 12.97 -8.88
CA THR A 320 -0.10 13.45 -10.26
C THR A 320 1.25 13.16 -10.94
N TRP A 321 1.39 13.52 -12.22
CA TRP A 321 2.58 13.31 -13.06
C TRP A 321 3.23 14.61 -13.53
N THR A 322 4.48 14.50 -14.00
CA THR A 322 5.24 15.61 -14.62
C THR A 322 4.67 16.06 -15.96
N TYR A 323 5.04 17.26 -16.42
CA TYR A 323 4.68 17.78 -17.74
C TYR A 323 5.37 17.05 -18.90
N LYS A 324 4.76 17.15 -20.08
CA LYS A 324 5.27 16.63 -21.36
C LYS A 324 6.49 17.41 -21.88
N GLU A 325 6.46 18.73 -21.69
CA GLU A 325 7.52 19.67 -22.05
C GLU A 325 7.64 20.76 -20.96
N ASP A 326 8.74 21.52 -20.99
CA ASP A 326 9.02 22.58 -20.02
C ASP A 326 7.86 23.58 -19.90
N PHE A 327 7.29 23.71 -18.71
CA PHE A 327 6.04 24.45 -18.49
C PHE A 327 5.98 25.07 -17.09
N ARG A 328 5.51 26.31 -17.00
CA ARG A 328 5.37 27.08 -15.74
C ARG A 328 6.62 27.07 -14.85
N GLY A 329 7.80 27.22 -15.46
CA GLY A 329 9.09 27.22 -14.76
C GLY A 329 9.62 25.85 -14.35
N ILE A 330 8.87 24.77 -14.60
CA ILE A 330 9.32 23.40 -14.37
C ILE A 330 10.00 22.86 -15.63
N ARG A 331 11.24 22.42 -15.47
CA ARG A 331 12.04 21.74 -16.49
C ARG A 331 11.82 20.23 -16.42
N VAL A 332 11.39 19.62 -17.52
CA VAL A 332 11.05 18.18 -17.56
C VAL A 332 12.29 17.30 -17.59
N ALA A 333 13.34 17.74 -18.30
CA ALA A 333 14.61 17.01 -18.43
C ALA A 333 15.26 16.69 -17.08
N ASP A 334 15.07 17.56 -16.09
CA ASP A 334 15.72 17.47 -14.78
C ASP A 334 15.02 16.46 -13.84
N ARG A 335 13.85 15.91 -14.24
CA ARG A 335 12.99 14.96 -13.49
C ARG A 335 12.55 15.42 -12.09
N ALA A 336 12.87 16.66 -11.73
CA ALA A 336 12.71 17.21 -10.39
C ALA A 336 11.24 17.22 -9.92
N MET A 337 10.29 17.48 -10.84
CA MET A 337 8.86 17.48 -10.52
C MET A 337 8.37 16.09 -10.09
N THR A 338 8.69 15.02 -10.83
CA THR A 338 8.28 13.65 -10.46
C THR A 338 8.82 13.29 -9.07
N ALA A 339 10.11 13.58 -8.81
CA ALA A 339 10.72 13.30 -7.51
C ALA A 339 10.20 14.18 -6.36
N ALA A 340 9.78 15.43 -6.65
CA ALA A 340 9.20 16.33 -5.67
C ALA A 340 7.75 15.97 -5.33
N LEU A 341 6.94 15.61 -6.34
CA LEU A 341 5.59 15.06 -6.15
C LEU A 341 5.63 13.79 -5.31
N ASP A 342 6.51 12.85 -5.65
CA ASP A 342 6.71 11.60 -4.90
C ASP A 342 7.05 11.88 -3.43
N ARG A 343 8.02 12.76 -3.15
CA ARG A 343 8.32 13.20 -1.77
C ARG A 343 7.15 13.87 -1.07
N ALA A 344 6.41 14.77 -1.73
CA ALA A 344 5.32 15.50 -1.11
C ALA A 344 4.16 14.55 -0.72
N TYR A 345 3.71 13.73 -1.66
CA TYR A 345 2.62 12.79 -1.45
C TYR A 345 2.98 11.66 -0.50
N THR A 346 4.18 11.07 -0.59
CA THR A 346 4.59 9.98 0.31
C THR A 346 4.84 10.46 1.73
N THR A 347 5.39 11.67 1.92
CA THR A 347 5.50 12.29 3.26
C THR A 347 4.11 12.45 3.89
N LEU A 348 3.15 13.03 3.17
CA LEU A 348 1.79 13.24 3.67
C LEU A 348 1.05 11.91 3.92
N GLY A 349 1.21 10.93 3.02
CA GLY A 349 0.61 9.60 3.17
C GLY A 349 1.11 8.86 4.41
N ARG A 350 2.42 8.88 4.68
CA ARG A 350 2.99 8.34 5.94
C ARG A 350 2.51 9.10 7.17
N GLU A 351 2.55 10.43 7.11
CA GLU A 351 2.16 11.32 8.23
C GLU A 351 0.73 11.06 8.69
N LEU A 352 -0.18 10.78 7.76
CA LEU A 352 -1.60 10.59 8.06
C LEU A 352 -2.04 9.12 8.12
N GLY A 353 -1.19 8.17 7.72
CA GLY A 353 -1.58 6.76 7.54
C GLY A 353 -2.60 6.58 6.43
N VAL A 354 -2.30 7.09 5.23
CA VAL A 354 -3.20 7.17 4.08
C VAL A 354 -2.54 6.61 2.81
N THR A 355 -3.24 5.72 2.11
CA THR A 355 -2.77 5.12 0.86
C THR A 355 -2.53 6.17 -0.22
N VAL A 356 -1.35 6.13 -0.83
CA VAL A 356 -0.99 6.95 -1.99
C VAL A 356 -0.97 6.07 -3.24
N VAL A 357 -1.74 6.44 -4.27
CA VAL A 357 -1.67 5.83 -5.61
C VAL A 357 -0.65 6.60 -6.44
N PRO A 358 0.53 6.04 -6.74
CA PRO A 358 1.67 6.80 -7.24
C PRO A 358 1.67 6.90 -8.78
N VAL A 359 0.60 7.49 -9.34
CA VAL A 359 0.39 7.54 -10.79
C VAL A 359 1.53 8.26 -11.51
N GLY A 360 2.08 9.34 -10.96
CA GLY A 360 3.25 10.03 -11.51
C GLY A 360 4.47 9.16 -11.78
N LEU A 361 4.74 8.17 -10.92
CA LEU A 361 5.86 7.25 -11.09
C LEU A 361 5.59 6.25 -12.20
N ALA A 362 4.36 5.73 -12.30
CA ALA A 362 3.95 4.91 -13.44
C ALA A 362 4.01 5.72 -14.75
N PHE A 363 3.53 6.96 -14.75
CA PHE A 363 3.59 7.86 -15.90
C PHE A 363 5.03 8.08 -16.37
N GLN A 364 5.94 8.42 -15.46
CA GLN A 364 7.36 8.64 -15.76
C GLN A 364 8.02 7.40 -16.37
N ARG A 365 7.86 6.22 -15.77
CA ARG A 365 8.44 4.98 -16.30
C ARG A 365 7.90 4.64 -17.69
N ALA A 366 6.63 4.92 -17.99
CA ALA A 366 6.10 4.65 -19.34
C ALA A 366 6.73 5.56 -20.40
N LEU A 367 7.06 6.80 -20.06
CA LEU A 367 7.81 7.70 -20.94
C LEU A 367 9.27 7.24 -21.12
N ASP A 368 9.85 6.62 -20.10
CA ASP A 368 11.25 6.14 -20.10
C ASP A 368 11.43 4.79 -20.82
N GLU A 369 10.54 3.83 -20.55
CA GLU A 369 10.66 2.42 -20.95
C GLU A 369 9.88 2.10 -22.23
N THR A 370 9.00 3.00 -22.69
CA THR A 370 8.13 2.78 -23.85
C THR A 370 8.19 3.93 -24.85
N ARG A 371 7.59 3.73 -26.03
CA ARG A 371 7.35 4.79 -27.03
C ARG A 371 5.88 5.21 -27.10
N ILE A 372 5.13 5.03 -26.01
CA ILE A 372 3.72 5.42 -25.94
C ILE A 372 3.63 6.91 -25.63
N GLY A 373 2.97 7.67 -26.50
CA GLY A 373 2.53 9.02 -26.15
C GLY A 373 1.36 8.93 -25.17
N LEU A 374 1.51 9.46 -23.96
CA LEU A 374 0.49 9.40 -22.90
C LEU A 374 -0.32 10.68 -22.74
N TYR A 375 0.13 11.79 -23.32
CA TYR A 375 -0.46 13.10 -23.17
C TYR A 375 -1.33 13.50 -24.37
N ALA A 376 -2.34 14.33 -24.13
CA ALA A 376 -3.12 15.03 -25.15
C ALA A 376 -2.55 16.43 -25.44
N ASP A 377 -2.10 17.13 -24.39
CA ASP A 377 -1.43 18.43 -24.45
C ASP A 377 -0.17 18.43 -23.55
N THR A 378 0.23 19.57 -22.98
CA THR A 378 1.39 19.68 -22.08
C THR A 378 1.24 18.89 -20.76
N HIS A 379 0.02 18.58 -20.32
CA HIS A 379 -0.22 17.99 -18.99
C HIS A 379 -1.44 17.06 -18.90
N HIS A 380 -2.48 17.24 -19.72
CA HIS A 380 -3.63 16.33 -19.71
C HIS A 380 -3.29 14.98 -20.35
N PRO A 381 -3.86 13.87 -19.84
CA PRO A 381 -3.66 12.56 -20.43
C PRO A 381 -4.46 12.45 -21.73
N ASN A 382 -3.98 11.63 -22.66
CA ASN A 382 -4.79 11.07 -23.73
C ASN A 382 -5.40 9.72 -23.28
N PRO A 383 -6.20 9.02 -24.10
CA PRO A 383 -6.80 7.74 -23.69
C PRO A 383 -5.81 6.64 -23.28
N ALA A 384 -4.58 6.62 -23.81
CA ALA A 384 -3.54 5.69 -23.35
C ALA A 384 -2.97 6.09 -21.99
N GLY A 385 -2.81 7.39 -21.74
CA GLY A 385 -2.52 7.94 -20.41
C GLY A 385 -3.60 7.55 -19.40
N ALA A 386 -4.87 7.85 -19.70
CA ALA A 386 -6.01 7.51 -18.83
C ALA A 386 -6.11 6.00 -18.52
N TYR A 387 -5.82 5.14 -19.50
CA TYR A 387 -5.75 3.69 -19.27
C TYR A 387 -4.60 3.29 -18.33
N LEU A 388 -3.42 3.91 -18.45
CA LEU A 388 -2.31 3.70 -17.52
C LEU A 388 -2.68 4.15 -16.10
N VAL A 389 -3.36 5.29 -15.96
CA VAL A 389 -3.86 5.76 -14.65
C VAL A 389 -4.84 4.75 -14.05
N ALA A 390 -5.84 4.31 -14.81
CA ALA A 390 -6.82 3.30 -14.36
C ALA A 390 -6.15 1.97 -13.98
N CYS A 391 -5.17 1.50 -14.75
CA CYS A 391 -4.37 0.32 -14.41
C CYS A 391 -3.61 0.48 -13.10
N THR A 392 -3.09 1.68 -12.82
CA THR A 392 -2.36 1.99 -11.58
C THR A 392 -3.31 1.99 -10.38
N PHE A 393 -4.49 2.61 -10.51
CA PHE A 393 -5.53 2.56 -9.48
C PHE A 393 -6.03 1.14 -9.21
N TYR A 394 -6.32 0.36 -10.25
CA TYR A 394 -6.81 -1.00 -10.09
C TYR A 394 -5.76 -1.90 -9.40
N ALA A 395 -4.49 -1.79 -9.81
CA ALA A 395 -3.41 -2.54 -9.17
C ALA A 395 -3.20 -2.16 -7.69
N ALA A 396 -3.29 -0.87 -7.36
CA ALA A 396 -3.04 -0.37 -6.01
C ALA A 396 -4.23 -0.54 -5.05
N LEU A 397 -5.48 -0.40 -5.53
CA LEU A 397 -6.67 -0.39 -4.65
C LEU A 397 -7.43 -1.72 -4.64
N ALA A 398 -7.44 -2.48 -5.73
CA ALA A 398 -8.06 -3.82 -5.76
C ALA A 398 -7.06 -4.96 -5.49
N GLU A 399 -5.76 -4.64 -5.32
CA GLU A 399 -4.65 -5.61 -5.17
C GLU A 399 -4.61 -6.70 -6.27
N ARG A 400 -5.13 -6.37 -7.46
CA ARG A 400 -5.30 -7.31 -8.58
C ARG A 400 -4.55 -6.83 -9.81
N THR A 401 -3.94 -7.76 -10.54
CA THR A 401 -3.25 -7.42 -11.79
C THR A 401 -4.25 -6.96 -12.87
N PRO A 402 -4.00 -5.84 -13.56
CA PRO A 402 -4.79 -5.43 -14.72
C PRO A 402 -4.43 -6.23 -15.99
N VAL A 403 -3.38 -7.06 -15.95
CA VAL A 403 -2.96 -7.90 -17.10
C VAL A 403 -4.02 -8.95 -17.41
N GLY A 404 -4.35 -9.08 -18.70
CA GLY A 404 -5.35 -10.04 -19.17
C GLY A 404 -6.79 -9.53 -19.11
N LEU A 405 -7.07 -8.41 -18.43
CA LEU A 405 -8.40 -7.82 -18.39
C LEU A 405 -8.90 -7.45 -19.80
N ALA A 406 -10.22 -7.56 -19.98
CA ALA A 406 -10.87 -7.43 -21.27
C ALA A 406 -10.94 -5.98 -21.75
N TRP A 407 -11.09 -5.00 -20.84
CA TRP A 407 -11.11 -3.58 -21.18
C TRP A 407 -9.69 -3.02 -21.37
N ARG A 408 -9.54 -2.15 -22.37
CA ARG A 408 -8.27 -1.80 -23.01
C ARG A 408 -8.03 -0.30 -23.18
N GLY A 409 -8.80 0.52 -22.45
CA GLY A 409 -8.88 1.95 -22.72
C GLY A 409 -9.54 2.23 -24.07
N GLU A 410 -9.77 3.51 -24.34
CA GLU A 410 -10.34 3.95 -25.63
C GLU A 410 -9.27 4.00 -26.74
N SER A 411 -7.99 3.86 -26.37
CA SER A 411 -6.85 3.66 -27.28
C SER A 411 -6.64 2.21 -27.74
N GLY A 412 -7.31 1.22 -27.11
CA GLY A 412 -7.07 -0.21 -27.37
C GLY A 412 -5.75 -0.77 -26.81
N CYS A 413 -5.07 -0.03 -25.93
CA CYS A 413 -3.85 -0.45 -25.23
C CYS A 413 -4.06 -1.74 -24.39
N ARG A 414 -2.98 -2.47 -24.08
CA ARG A 414 -3.07 -3.73 -23.33
C ARG A 414 -2.07 -3.76 -22.17
N ALA A 415 -2.56 -4.03 -20.96
CA ALA A 415 -1.70 -4.44 -19.86
C ALA A 415 -1.02 -5.79 -20.18
N THR A 416 0.31 -5.84 -20.18
CA THR A 416 1.11 -7.05 -20.36
C THR A 416 2.31 -7.06 -19.41
N THR A 417 2.70 -8.25 -18.94
CA THR A 417 3.92 -8.49 -18.14
C THR A 417 5.18 -8.07 -18.89
N ALA A 418 6.23 -7.73 -18.14
CA ALA A 418 7.56 -7.55 -18.69
C ALA A 418 8.21 -8.93 -18.89
N SER A 419 8.47 -9.32 -20.13
CA SER A 419 9.33 -10.47 -20.41
C SER A 419 10.79 -10.07 -20.22
N GLY A 420 11.46 -10.67 -19.23
CA GLY A 420 12.92 -10.69 -19.16
C GLY A 420 13.48 -11.18 -20.50
N GLY A 421 14.52 -10.51 -21.00
CA GLY A 421 14.88 -10.59 -22.42
C GLY A 421 15.23 -11.99 -22.91
N LEU A 422 14.65 -12.39 -24.04
CA LEU A 422 15.30 -13.35 -24.93
C LEU A 422 16.00 -12.63 -26.07
N VAL A 423 17.31 -12.86 -26.11
CA VAL A 423 18.19 -12.64 -27.25
C VAL A 423 17.53 -13.17 -28.53
N LYS A 424 17.37 -12.32 -29.56
CA LYS A 424 17.27 -12.83 -30.94
C LYS A 424 18.60 -13.52 -31.23
N ARG A 425 18.63 -14.86 -31.24
CA ARG A 425 19.76 -15.61 -31.80
C ARG A 425 19.86 -15.26 -33.28
N PRO A 426 20.97 -14.71 -33.78
CA PRO A 426 21.33 -14.90 -35.18
C PRO A 426 21.71 -16.37 -35.35
N SER A 427 21.29 -16.99 -36.44
CA SER A 427 21.81 -18.28 -36.87
C SER A 427 23.30 -18.14 -37.23
N GLY A 428 24.20 -18.68 -36.41
CA GLY A 428 25.64 -18.62 -36.64
C GLY A 428 26.42 -19.46 -35.63
N SER A 429 27.41 -20.20 -36.12
CA SER A 429 28.26 -21.11 -35.35
C SER A 429 29.45 -20.42 -34.68
N GLY A 430 29.91 -20.93 -33.53
CA GLY A 430 31.32 -20.80 -33.12
C GLY A 430 31.59 -20.30 -31.70
N VAL A 431 32.06 -21.22 -30.85
CA VAL A 431 33.14 -21.13 -29.83
C VAL A 431 33.17 -19.98 -28.77
N ARG A 432 33.66 -20.37 -27.59
CA ARG A 432 33.85 -19.65 -26.31
C ARG A 432 34.77 -18.42 -26.42
N ASP A 433 34.55 -17.39 -25.59
CA ASP A 433 35.43 -17.05 -24.42
C ASP A 433 34.76 -16.00 -23.49
N HIS A 434 35.39 -15.70 -22.34
CA HIS A 434 34.91 -14.84 -21.26
C HIS A 434 35.41 -13.37 -21.31
N ARG A 435 34.79 -12.54 -20.43
CA ARG A 435 35.31 -11.30 -19.78
C ARG A 435 35.07 -9.91 -20.43
N ARG A 436 34.59 -9.01 -19.54
CA ARG A 436 34.82 -7.54 -19.40
C ARG A 436 34.06 -6.52 -20.28
N HIS A 437 33.41 -5.61 -19.54
CA HIS A 437 33.29 -4.14 -19.69
C HIS A 437 32.96 -3.45 -21.04
N ALA A 438 31.81 -2.77 -21.01
CA ALA A 438 31.60 -1.34 -21.31
C ALA A 438 31.78 -0.80 -22.75
N ARG A 439 30.81 0.05 -23.17
CA ARG A 439 30.97 1.46 -23.62
C ARG A 439 29.78 1.90 -24.49
N PHE A 440 29.52 3.22 -24.50
CA PHE A 440 28.74 3.89 -25.55
C PHE A 440 29.53 3.91 -26.86
N GLN A 441 28.84 3.79 -28.00
CA GLN A 441 29.27 4.35 -29.27
C GLN A 441 28.05 4.91 -30.03
N VAL A 442 28.27 6.09 -30.62
CA VAL A 442 27.40 6.71 -31.63
C VAL A 442 27.95 6.30 -33.00
N LEU A 443 27.08 6.06 -33.98
CA LEU A 443 27.46 5.99 -35.40
C LEU A 443 26.45 6.77 -36.24
N ASP A 444 26.98 7.68 -37.06
CA ASP A 444 26.25 8.49 -38.04
C ASP A 444 25.81 7.68 -39.27
N GLY A 445 24.81 8.18 -40.00
CA GLY A 445 24.39 7.58 -41.27
C GLY A 445 23.17 8.27 -41.91
N VAL A 446 23.42 9.23 -42.80
CA VAL A 446 22.42 9.90 -43.67
C VAL A 446 22.54 9.34 -45.10
N PRO A 447 21.43 9.03 -45.80
CA PRO A 447 21.06 9.80 -47.02
C PRO A 447 19.56 10.19 -47.05
N THR A 448 19.19 11.48 -47.05
CA THR A 448 18.92 12.39 -48.20
C THR A 448 17.58 12.22 -48.96
N GLY A 449 16.84 13.34 -49.11
CA GLY A 449 15.72 13.54 -50.04
C GLY A 449 14.33 13.67 -49.37
N SER A 450 13.46 14.64 -49.67
CA SER A 450 13.60 15.82 -50.55
C SER A 450 12.61 16.95 -50.18
N THR A 451 13.06 18.20 -50.33
CA THR A 451 12.31 19.44 -50.64
C THR A 451 10.86 19.67 -50.14
N GLY A 452 10.68 20.66 -49.25
CA GLY A 452 9.37 21.21 -48.87
C GLY A 452 9.45 22.62 -48.27
N ARG A 453 9.73 23.65 -49.09
CA ARG A 453 9.99 25.03 -48.63
C ARG A 453 8.72 25.89 -48.62
N ARG A 454 8.29 26.43 -47.46
CA ARG A 454 7.70 27.80 -47.37
C ARG A 454 7.47 28.35 -45.96
N ARG A 455 8.02 29.57 -45.77
CA ARG A 455 7.55 30.73 -44.98
C ARG A 455 7.29 30.62 -43.47
N ARG A 456 8.21 31.24 -42.72
CA ARG A 456 7.92 31.96 -41.46
C ARG A 456 6.87 33.06 -41.68
N THR A 457 6.06 33.34 -40.67
CA THR A 457 5.57 34.69 -40.34
C THR A 457 5.77 34.94 -38.85
N HIS A 458 6.44 36.04 -38.50
CA HIS A 458 6.57 36.50 -37.12
C HIS A 458 5.28 37.24 -36.71
N LYS A 459 4.87 37.09 -35.44
CA LYS A 459 4.20 38.15 -34.68
C LYS A 459 4.79 38.19 -33.27
N THR A 460 5.33 39.35 -32.91
CA THR A 460 5.77 39.72 -31.56
C THR A 460 4.59 40.19 -30.70
N PRO A 461 4.72 40.22 -29.36
CA PRO A 461 3.59 40.36 -28.43
C PRO A 461 3.18 41.81 -28.16
N ALA A 462 1.98 41.97 -27.60
CA ALA A 462 1.51 43.24 -27.01
C ALA A 462 1.91 43.34 -25.52
N PRO A 463 2.17 44.54 -24.98
CA PRO A 463 2.59 44.75 -23.59
C PRO A 463 1.41 44.79 -22.59
N PRO A 464 1.66 44.60 -21.28
CA PRO A 464 0.64 44.69 -20.23
C PRO A 464 0.42 46.13 -19.72
N PRO A 465 -0.79 46.47 -19.23
CA PRO A 465 -1.05 47.71 -18.48
C PRO A 465 -0.60 47.63 -17.01
N PRO A 466 -0.40 48.78 -16.31
CA PRO A 466 0.30 48.85 -15.03
C PRO A 466 -0.59 48.66 -13.78
N ALA A 467 0.06 48.41 -12.64
CA ALA A 467 -0.56 48.38 -11.32
C ALA A 467 -0.47 49.75 -10.59
N PRO A 468 -1.48 50.17 -9.80
CA PRO A 468 -1.37 51.31 -8.89
C PRO A 468 -0.83 50.93 -7.50
N LEU A 469 -0.33 51.94 -6.77
CA LEU A 469 0.41 51.82 -5.52
C LEU A 469 -0.44 51.92 -4.24
N LEU A 470 0.21 51.51 -3.15
CA LEU A 470 -0.12 51.66 -1.72
C LEU A 470 -0.79 53.00 -1.33
N GLY A 471 -1.74 52.91 -0.39
CA GLY A 471 -2.17 54.00 0.49
C GLY A 471 -2.11 53.55 1.95
N GLN A 472 -1.60 54.41 2.85
CA GLN A 472 -1.37 54.09 4.27
C GLN A 472 -2.60 54.40 5.16
N THR A 473 -2.50 54.00 6.43
CA THR A 473 -3.46 54.17 7.53
C THR A 473 -3.56 55.64 8.00
N PRO A 474 -4.44 56.00 8.98
CA PRO A 474 -3.97 55.93 10.39
C PRO A 474 -5.02 55.74 11.53
N ASN A 475 -4.50 55.24 12.67
CA ASN A 475 -4.77 55.63 14.08
C ASN A 475 -5.98 55.18 14.95
N GLY A 476 -5.64 54.99 16.24
CA GLY A 476 -6.49 54.73 17.43
C GLY A 476 -6.15 53.36 18.06
N GLY A 477 -5.45 53.19 19.19
CA GLY A 477 -5.24 54.02 20.40
C GLY A 477 -6.18 53.52 21.51
N THR A 478 -5.77 52.77 22.54
CA THR A 478 -5.05 53.17 23.78
C THR A 478 -4.41 51.92 24.48
N SER A 479 -3.23 51.95 25.13
CA SER A 479 -2.88 52.40 26.50
C SER A 479 -3.50 51.54 27.66
N LEU A 480 -2.83 51.12 28.76
CA LEU A 480 -1.47 51.37 29.33
C LEU A 480 -1.16 50.40 30.52
N LEU A 481 0.14 50.21 30.85
CA LEU A 481 0.74 49.86 32.18
C LEU A 481 0.44 48.50 32.87
N GLY A 482 1.39 47.87 33.59
CA GLY A 482 2.83 48.19 33.75
C GLY A 482 3.56 47.39 34.87
N GLY A 483 4.90 47.44 34.84
CA GLY A 483 5.85 47.09 35.93
C GLY A 483 6.06 45.60 36.28
N TRP A 484 7.15 45.16 36.94
CA TRP A 484 8.61 45.42 36.91
C TRP A 484 9.25 44.54 38.02
N GLY A 485 10.44 43.99 37.79
CA GLY A 485 11.25 43.24 38.78
C GLY A 485 10.86 41.75 38.96
N GLY A 486 11.78 40.81 39.21
CA GLY A 486 13.25 40.88 39.28
C GLY A 486 13.81 39.66 40.03
N GLY A 487 15.11 39.34 39.87
CA GLY A 487 15.81 38.41 40.78
C GLY A 487 16.19 37.03 40.22
N ALA A 488 17.47 36.70 40.39
CA ALA A 488 18.20 35.54 39.89
C ALA A 488 17.92 34.19 40.58
N GLY A 489 18.44 33.10 40.01
CA GLY A 489 18.60 31.81 40.70
C GLY A 489 18.62 30.60 39.74
N GLY A 490 19.70 29.83 39.71
CA GLY A 490 19.80 28.59 38.93
C GLY A 490 19.48 27.33 39.74
N GLY A 491 19.30 26.19 39.08
CA GLY A 491 19.14 24.89 39.74
C GLY A 491 18.24 23.94 38.95
N GLY A 492 18.74 22.74 38.63
CA GLY A 492 18.07 21.82 37.71
C GLY A 492 16.93 20.95 38.27
N CYS A 493 16.51 20.04 37.38
CA CYS A 493 15.76 18.79 37.61
C CYS A 493 14.21 18.79 37.74
N ARG A 494 13.61 17.99 36.84
CA ARG A 494 12.48 17.03 36.99
C ARG A 494 11.16 17.47 37.65
N TRP A 495 10.09 17.34 36.86
CA TRP A 495 8.79 16.68 37.16
C TRP A 495 8.36 15.99 35.84
N VAL A 496 7.91 14.74 35.70
CA VAL A 496 7.13 13.76 36.51
C VAL A 496 5.65 14.14 36.68
N ALA A 497 4.77 13.19 36.41
CA ALA A 497 3.34 13.36 36.12
C ALA A 497 2.42 13.10 37.32
N THR A 498 1.17 13.56 37.19
CA THR A 498 -0.08 13.06 37.82
C THR A 498 -1.23 13.36 36.84
N GLU A 499 -2.00 12.40 36.30
CA GLU A 499 -3.07 11.56 36.91
C GLU A 499 -4.38 12.34 37.18
N PHE A 500 -5.43 12.16 36.34
CA PHE A 500 -6.65 11.30 36.54
C PHE A 500 -7.76 11.99 37.39
N PRO A 501 -9.01 11.46 37.53
CA PRO A 501 -9.85 10.57 36.68
C PRO A 501 -11.31 11.08 36.49
N PHE A 502 -12.16 10.34 35.74
CA PHE A 502 -13.42 9.72 36.25
C PHE A 502 -14.13 8.85 35.18
N SER A 503 -15.15 8.08 35.57
CA SER A 503 -15.50 6.78 34.95
C SER A 503 -16.98 6.38 35.03
N GLN A 504 -17.41 5.43 34.16
CA GLN A 504 -18.71 4.71 34.13
C GLN A 504 -19.94 5.57 33.71
N VAL A 505 -21.06 5.09 33.16
CA VAL A 505 -21.79 3.78 33.03
C VAL A 505 -22.39 3.72 31.59
N GLY A 506 -22.77 2.62 30.91
CA GLY A 506 -22.90 1.17 31.19
C GLY A 506 -23.50 0.41 29.96
N CYS A 507 -24.29 -0.66 30.15
CA CYS A 507 -24.93 -1.46 29.07
C CYS A 507 -26.46 -1.60 29.23
N LEU A 508 -27.17 -1.82 28.11
CA LEU A 508 -28.42 -2.59 27.88
C LEU A 508 -28.68 -2.58 26.34
N GLY A 509 -28.89 -3.70 25.64
CA GLY A 509 -30.17 -4.42 25.52
C GLY A 509 -31.16 -3.61 24.66
N ILE A 510 -31.51 -3.96 23.42
CA ILE A 510 -31.81 -5.28 22.80
C ILE A 510 -31.10 -5.43 21.44
#